data_AF-A0A2V8QAC1-F1
#
_entry.id   AF-A0A2V8QAC1-F1
#
_cell.length_a   1.000
_cell.length_b   1.000
_cell.length_c   1.000
_cell.angle_alpha   90.00
_cell.angle_beta   90.00
_cell.angle_gamma   90.00
#
_symmetry.space_group_name_H-M   'P 1'
#
loop_
_entity.id
_entity.type
_entity.pdbx_description
1 polymer ?
#
loop_
_entity_poly.entity_id
_entity_poly.type
_entity_poly.pdbx_seq_one_letter_code
_entity_poly.pdbx_strand_id
1 'polypeptide(L)'
;SGTRNQLENAVVSISNNIAEGFERGTTQELLTFIYISRGSAGETRSMYCLVERLPEFHDLRSEISDLKSKAESISRQLRAWADSLQNTDIRGTRYLTDQSRRIDKQRQEREEFLAGLEQIRNRKE
;
A
#
# COMPACT_ATOMS: atom_id res chain seq x y z
N SER A 1 7.41 -31.08 2.66
CA SER A 1 8.59 -30.51 3.32
C SER A 1 8.24 -29.10 3.81
N GLY A 2 8.77 -28.67 4.96
CA GLY A 2 8.37 -27.40 5.60
C GLY A 2 8.79 -26.13 4.85
N THR A 3 9.99 -26.12 4.25
CA THR A 3 10.59 -24.95 3.59
C THR A 3 9.81 -24.48 2.36
N ARG A 4 9.35 -25.42 1.52
CA ARG A 4 8.53 -25.11 0.34
C ARG A 4 7.22 -24.47 0.75
N ASN A 5 6.51 -25.09 1.71
CA ASN A 5 5.25 -24.56 2.21
C ASN A 5 5.44 -23.18 2.85
N GLN A 6 6.54 -22.96 3.58
CA GLN A 6 6.84 -21.63 4.16
C GLN A 6 7.06 -20.57 3.08
N LEU A 7 7.80 -20.89 2.02
CA LEU A 7 8.01 -19.97 0.89
C LEU A 7 6.70 -19.67 0.16
N GLU A 8 5.92 -20.70 -0.18
CA GLU A 8 4.62 -20.55 -0.85
C GLU A 8 3.66 -19.70 0.00
N ASN A 9 3.59 -19.97 1.32
CA ASN A 9 2.77 -19.20 2.25
C ASN A 9 3.23 -17.73 2.35
N ALA A 10 4.54 -17.48 2.43
CA ALA A 10 5.07 -16.11 2.48
C ALA A 10 4.74 -15.33 1.20
N VAL A 11 4.87 -15.96 0.03
CA VAL A 11 4.54 -15.32 -1.26
C VAL A 11 3.06 -14.99 -1.36
N VAL A 12 2.18 -15.95 -1.06
CA VAL A 12 0.72 -15.76 -1.11
C VAL A 12 0.24 -14.74 -0.08
N SER A 13 0.88 -14.70 1.10
CA SER A 13 0.59 -13.74 2.16
C SER A 13 0.71 -12.28 1.70
N ILE A 14 1.63 -11.97 0.78
CA ILE A 14 1.81 -10.61 0.25
C ILE A 14 0.51 -10.10 -0.40
N SER A 15 -0.04 -10.84 -1.37
CA SER A 15 -1.24 -10.42 -2.07
C SER A 15 -2.49 -10.48 -1.19
N ASN A 16 -2.58 -11.49 -0.32
CA ASN A 16 -3.73 -11.66 0.56
C ASN A 16 -3.85 -10.52 1.57
N ASN A 17 -2.74 -10.09 2.17
CA ASN A 17 -2.77 -8.96 3.10
C ASN A 17 -3.09 -7.64 2.38
N ILE A 18 -2.59 -7.41 1.16
CA ILE A 18 -2.98 -6.23 0.37
C ILE A 18 -4.50 -6.20 0.15
N ALA A 19 -5.07 -7.32 -0.32
CA ALA A 19 -6.51 -7.42 -0.57
C ALA A 19 -7.32 -7.24 0.72
N GLU A 20 -6.93 -7.90 1.80
CA GLU A 20 -7.61 -7.80 3.09
C GLU A 20 -7.56 -6.37 3.64
N GLY A 21 -6.39 -5.72 3.61
CA GLY A 21 -6.24 -4.33 4.05
C GLY A 21 -7.11 -3.36 3.28
N PHE A 22 -7.28 -3.59 1.98
CA PHE A 22 -8.14 -2.77 1.13
C PHE A 22 -9.63 -2.89 1.54
N GLU A 23 -10.10 -4.12 1.75
CA GLU A 23 -11.49 -4.41 2.16
C GLU A 23 -11.83 -3.89 3.57
N ARG A 24 -10.83 -3.64 4.44
CA ARG A 24 -11.05 -3.04 5.77
C ARG A 24 -11.58 -1.60 5.68
N GLY A 25 -11.33 -0.86 4.60
CA GLY A 25 -12.00 0.41 4.33
C GLY A 25 -11.59 1.61 5.21
N THR A 26 -10.53 1.49 6.01
CA THR A 26 -9.84 2.65 6.60
C THR A 26 -8.38 2.70 6.17
N THR A 27 -7.83 3.90 6.04
CA THR A 27 -6.42 4.10 5.65
C THR A 27 -5.46 3.51 6.69
N GLN A 28 -5.81 3.58 7.98
CA GLN A 28 -4.99 3.03 9.06
C GLN A 28 -4.93 1.50 9.06
N GLU A 29 -6.06 0.83 8.78
CA GLU A 29 -6.07 -0.62 8.61
C GLU A 29 -5.30 -1.02 7.35
N LEU A 30 -5.54 -0.35 6.21
CA LEU A 30 -4.80 -0.60 4.97
C LEU A 30 -3.28 -0.47 5.19
N LEU A 31 -2.83 0.57 5.88
CA LEU A 31 -1.41 0.75 6.26
C LEU A 31 -0.86 -0.44 7.04
N THR A 32 -1.61 -0.92 8.03
CA THR A 32 -1.21 -2.07 8.87
C THR A 32 -0.96 -3.30 8.00
N PHE A 33 -1.90 -3.61 7.11
CA PHE A 33 -1.81 -4.74 6.21
C PHE A 33 -0.72 -4.59 5.13
N ILE A 34 -0.43 -3.38 4.66
CA ILE A 34 0.71 -3.12 3.76
C ILE A 34 2.03 -3.42 4.47
N TYR A 35 2.19 -3.08 5.75
CA TYR A 35 3.39 -3.44 6.50
C TYR A 35 3.54 -4.94 6.71
N ILE A 36 2.44 -5.67 6.95
CA ILE A 36 2.45 -7.14 7.00
C ILE A 36 2.89 -7.71 5.64
N SER A 37 2.30 -7.22 4.55
CA SER A 37 2.66 -7.61 3.17
C SER A 37 4.14 -7.39 2.88
N ARG A 38 4.68 -6.26 3.35
CA ARG A 38 6.10 -5.91 3.20
C ARG A 38 6.99 -6.83 4.03
N GLY A 39 6.54 -7.25 5.21
CA GLY A 39 7.18 -8.29 6.03
C GLY A 39 7.27 -9.62 5.29
N SER A 40 6.16 -10.11 4.73
CA SER A 40 6.12 -11.35 3.94
C SER A 40 7.02 -11.30 2.68
N ALA A 41 7.16 -10.13 2.05
CA ALA A 41 8.14 -9.94 0.96
C ALA A 41 9.60 -10.06 1.45
N GLY A 42 9.90 -9.60 2.68
CA GLY A 42 11.20 -9.78 3.32
C GLY A 42 11.50 -11.24 3.65
N GLU A 43 10.52 -11.97 4.19
CA GLU A 43 10.62 -13.41 4.46
C GLU A 43 10.88 -14.20 3.18
N THR A 44 10.13 -13.90 2.10
CA THR A 44 10.33 -14.48 0.77
C THR A 44 11.77 -14.34 0.29
N ARG A 45 12.36 -13.14 0.41
CA ARG A 45 13.77 -12.89 0.05
C ARG A 45 14.73 -13.70 0.92
N SER A 46 14.51 -13.73 2.22
CA SER A 46 15.33 -14.51 3.16
C SER A 46 15.35 -16.00 2.79
N MET A 47 14.18 -16.56 2.46
CA MET A 47 14.04 -17.95 2.03
C MET A 47 14.75 -18.21 0.70
N TYR A 48 14.66 -17.32 -0.28
CA TYR A 48 15.44 -17.45 -1.52
C TYR A 48 16.95 -17.37 -1.29
N CYS A 49 17.43 -16.54 -0.37
CA CYS A 49 18.85 -16.52 0.03
C CYS A 49 19.30 -17.85 0.65
N LEU A 50 18.42 -18.54 1.39
CA LEU A 50 18.70 -19.88 1.91
C LEU A 50 18.76 -20.91 0.78
N VAL A 51 17.77 -20.91 -0.13
CA VAL A 51 17.69 -21.84 -1.26
C VAL A 51 18.90 -21.68 -2.20
N GLU A 52 19.36 -20.46 -2.45
CA GLU A 52 20.55 -20.18 -3.28
C GLU A 52 21.85 -20.81 -2.76
N ARG A 53 21.92 -21.12 -1.46
CA ARG A 53 23.12 -21.73 -0.83
C ARG A 53 23.12 -23.25 -0.92
N LEU A 54 22.01 -23.86 -1.33
CA LEU A 54 21.88 -25.31 -1.46
C LEU A 54 22.51 -25.79 -2.77
N PRO A 55 23.39 -26.81 -2.75
CA PRO A 55 24.05 -27.33 -3.95
C PRO A 55 23.09 -27.77 -5.05
N GLU A 56 21.92 -28.30 -4.67
CA GLU A 56 20.90 -28.82 -5.59
C GLU A 56 20.27 -27.72 -6.47
N PHE A 57 20.43 -26.44 -6.09
CA PHE A 57 19.90 -25.29 -6.80
C PHE A 57 21.00 -24.45 -7.47
N HIS A 58 22.22 -24.98 -7.59
CA HIS A 58 23.35 -24.27 -8.17
C HIS A 58 23.07 -23.76 -9.60
N ASP A 59 22.42 -24.60 -10.42
CA ASP A 59 22.10 -24.26 -11.81
C ASP A 59 20.94 -23.26 -11.94
N LEU A 60 20.25 -22.95 -10.83
CA LEU A 60 19.12 -22.03 -10.76
C LEU A 60 19.47 -20.69 -10.08
N ARG A 61 20.77 -20.40 -9.88
CA ARG A 61 21.21 -19.17 -9.20
C ARG A 61 20.67 -17.90 -9.88
N SER A 62 20.61 -17.87 -11.21
CA SER A 62 20.16 -16.70 -11.94
C SER A 62 18.66 -16.42 -11.70
N GLU A 63 17.86 -17.48 -11.73
CA GLU A 63 16.42 -17.46 -11.50
C GLU A 63 16.10 -17.08 -10.07
N ILE A 64 16.86 -17.62 -9.10
CA ILE A 64 16.72 -17.25 -7.69
C ILE A 64 17.11 -15.78 -7.47
N SER A 65 18.15 -15.29 -8.15
CA SER A 65 18.52 -13.87 -8.13
C SER A 65 17.38 -12.99 -8.64
N ASP A 66 16.79 -13.33 -9.78
CA ASP A 66 15.65 -12.61 -10.36
C ASP A 66 14.43 -12.60 -9.42
N LEU A 67 14.14 -13.73 -8.77
CA LEU A 67 13.04 -13.85 -7.79
C LEU A 67 13.28 -12.97 -6.56
N LYS A 68 14.52 -12.90 -6.05
CA LYS A 68 14.88 -11.97 -4.96
C LYS A 68 14.68 -10.52 -5.39
N SER A 69 15.12 -10.15 -6.60
CA SER A 69 14.97 -8.79 -7.13
C SER A 69 13.49 -8.41 -7.31
N LYS A 70 12.64 -9.33 -7.77
CA LYS A 70 11.19 -9.13 -7.86
C LYS A 70 10.56 -8.91 -6.47
N ALA A 71 10.90 -9.74 -5.49
CA ALA A 71 10.40 -9.58 -4.12
C ALA A 71 10.87 -8.26 -3.48
N GLU A 72 12.10 -7.82 -3.75
CA GLU A 72 12.59 -6.51 -3.32
C GLU A 72 11.87 -5.34 -4.00
N SER A 73 11.60 -5.44 -5.30
CA SER A 73 10.82 -4.45 -6.02
C SER A 73 9.41 -4.30 -5.43
N ILE A 74 8.75 -5.40 -5.12
CA ILE A 74 7.44 -5.40 -4.43
C ILE A 74 7.56 -4.71 -3.07
N SER A 75 8.57 -5.04 -2.26
CA SER A 75 8.80 -4.41 -0.95
C SER A 75 8.98 -2.88 -1.06
N ARG A 76 9.69 -2.40 -2.10
CA ARG A 76 9.86 -0.97 -2.38
C ARG A 76 8.54 -0.30 -2.77
N GLN A 77 7.75 -0.94 -3.64
CA GLN A 77 6.44 -0.42 -4.05
C GLN A 77 5.48 -0.33 -2.86
N LEU A 78 5.46 -1.35 -2.00
CA LEU A 78 4.67 -1.34 -0.76
C LEU A 78 5.09 -0.23 0.19
N ARG A 79 6.42 0.02 0.32
CA ARG A 79 6.92 1.15 1.11
C ARG A 79 6.44 2.48 0.54
N ALA A 80 6.62 2.72 -0.76
CA ALA A 80 6.18 3.96 -1.40
C ALA A 80 4.67 4.18 -1.26
N TRP A 81 3.89 3.11 -1.36
CA TRP A 81 2.44 3.18 -1.15
C TRP A 81 2.10 3.50 0.32
N ALA A 82 2.75 2.83 1.29
CA ALA A 82 2.59 3.16 2.71
C ALA A 82 2.93 4.63 3.00
N ASP A 83 4.05 5.12 2.46
CA ASP A 83 4.46 6.52 2.62
C ASP A 83 3.38 7.46 2.04
N SER A 84 2.79 7.15 0.89
CA SER A 84 1.69 7.96 0.32
C SER A 84 0.42 7.94 1.17
N LEU A 85 0.10 6.81 1.81
CA LEU A 85 -1.08 6.67 2.68
C LEU A 85 -0.88 7.31 4.05
N GLN A 86 0.36 7.45 4.53
CA GLN A 86 0.65 8.19 5.76
C GLN A 86 0.51 9.71 5.57
N ASN A 87 0.65 10.19 4.34
CA ASN A 87 0.60 11.60 4.00
C ASN A 87 -0.71 12.02 3.30
N THR A 88 -1.76 11.20 3.37
CA THR A 88 -3.07 11.50 2.78
C THR A 88 -4.08 11.94 3.84
N ASP A 89 -4.91 12.93 3.50
CA ASP A 89 -6.06 13.32 4.31
C ASP A 89 -7.26 12.35 4.16
N ILE A 90 -7.17 11.42 3.20
CA ILE A 90 -8.21 10.41 2.95
C ILE A 90 -8.19 9.40 4.10
N ARG A 91 -9.27 9.38 4.89
CA ARG A 91 -9.42 8.45 6.04
C ARG A 91 -9.83 7.03 5.62
N GLY A 92 -10.28 6.86 4.38
CA GLY A 92 -10.74 5.59 3.81
C GLY A 92 -12.24 5.57 3.51
N THR A 93 -12.68 4.54 2.80
CA THR A 93 -14.04 4.41 2.26
C THR A 93 -15.14 4.35 3.33
N ARG A 94 -14.85 3.82 4.53
CA ARG A 94 -15.79 3.83 5.66
C ARG A 94 -16.19 5.24 6.10
N TYR A 95 -15.37 6.25 5.83
CA TYR A 95 -15.66 7.65 6.17
C TYR A 95 -16.33 8.43 5.02
N LEU A 96 -16.47 7.84 3.83
CA LEU A 96 -17.08 8.43 2.64
C LEU A 96 -18.58 8.11 2.55
N THR A 97 -19.34 8.51 3.57
CA THR A 97 -20.80 8.38 3.60
C THR A 97 -21.49 9.45 2.75
N ASP A 98 -22.75 9.24 2.38
CA ASP A 98 -23.53 10.26 1.67
C ASP A 98 -23.64 11.57 2.47
N GLN A 99 -23.69 11.47 3.80
CA GLN A 99 -23.70 12.63 4.68
C GLN A 99 -22.36 13.38 4.64
N SER A 100 -21.22 12.69 4.74
CA SER A 100 -19.91 13.37 4.66
C SER A 100 -19.70 14.00 3.28
N ARG A 101 -20.08 13.31 2.20
CA ARG A 101 -20.05 13.86 0.84
C ARG A 101 -20.90 15.12 0.68
N ARG A 102 -22.10 15.15 1.27
CA ARG A 102 -22.98 16.34 1.24
C ARG A 102 -22.38 17.50 2.04
N ILE A 103 -21.82 17.23 3.21
CA ILE A 103 -21.16 18.24 4.05
C ILE A 103 -19.95 18.82 3.32
N ASP A 104 -19.10 17.97 2.74
CA ASP A 104 -17.92 18.41 1.99
C ASP A 104 -18.32 19.24 0.76
N LYS A 105 -19.38 18.83 0.05
CA LYS A 105 -19.91 19.61 -1.08
C LYS A 105 -20.42 20.98 -0.65
N GLN A 106 -21.21 21.06 0.42
CA GLN A 106 -21.71 22.34 0.95
C GLN A 106 -20.58 23.26 1.40
N ARG A 107 -19.53 22.69 2.02
CA ARG A 107 -18.33 23.43 2.41
C ARG A 107 -17.62 24.01 1.19
N GLN A 108 -17.41 23.21 0.15
CA GLN A 108 -16.77 23.64 -1.09
C GLN A 108 -17.56 24.77 -1.78
N GLU A 109 -18.87 24.61 -1.93
CA GLU A 109 -19.76 25.63 -2.51
C GLU A 109 -19.67 26.96 -1.72
N ARG A 110 -19.57 26.89 -0.39
CA ARG A 110 -19.40 28.06 0.47
C ARG A 110 -18.05 28.74 0.29
N GLU A 111 -16.96 27.97 0.22
CA GLU A 111 -15.60 28.49 0.02
C GLU A 111 -15.46 29.19 -1.34
N GLU A 112 -16.00 28.59 -2.40
CA GLU A 112 -16.05 29.19 -3.75
C GLU A 112 -16.85 30.49 -3.77
N PHE A 113 -18.00 30.53 -3.10
CA PHE A 113 -18.81 31.73 -2.99
C PHE A 113 -18.07 32.87 -2.28
N LEU A 114 -17.41 32.59 -1.15
CA LEU A 114 -16.63 33.57 -0.40
C LEU A 114 -15.44 34.10 -1.21
N ALA A 115 -14.71 33.23 -1.91
CA ALA A 115 -13.62 33.63 -2.80
C ALA A 115 -14.11 34.55 -3.92
N GLY A 116 -15.29 34.29 -4.48
CA GLY A 116 -15.94 35.16 -5.46
C GLY A 116 -16.26 36.55 -4.91
N LEU A 117 -16.79 36.63 -3.68
CA LEU A 117 -17.05 37.91 -3.01
C LEU A 117 -15.77 38.71 -2.77
N GLU A 118 -14.70 38.03 -2.36
CA GLU A 118 -13.40 38.66 -2.13
C GLU A 118 -12.80 39.23 -3.43
N GLN A 119 -12.90 38.51 -4.54
CA GLN A 119 -12.49 39.03 -5.85
C GLN A 119 -13.29 40.27 -6.27
N ILE A 120 -14.60 40.30 -6.01
CA ILE A 120 -15.44 41.46 -6.33
C ILE A 120 -15.04 42.67 -5.47
N ARG A 121 -14.78 42.45 -4.17
CA ARG A 121 -14.31 43.50 -3.26
C ARG A 121 -12.99 44.10 -3.74
N ASN A 122 -12.01 43.26 -4.06
CA ASN A 122 -10.67 43.68 -4.47
C ASN A 122 -10.63 44.32 -5.88
N ARG A 123 -11.68 44.17 -6.70
CA ARG A 123 -11.81 44.88 -7.99
C ARG A 123 -12.44 46.28 -7.86
N LYS A 124 -13.03 46.58 -6.70
CA LYS A 124 -13.66 47.88 -6.42
C LYS A 124 -12.74 48.85 -5.67
N GLU A 125 -11.58 48.38 -5.22
CA GLU A 125 -10.44 49.18 -4.73
C GLU A 125 -9.44 49.42 -5.87
#